data_AF-A0A6G6J5G2-F1
#
_entry.id   AF-A0A6G6J5G2-F1
#
_cell.length_a   1.000
_cell.length_b   1.000
_cell.length_c   1.000
_cell.angle_alpha   90.00
_cell.angle_beta   90.00
_cell.angle_gamma   90.00
#
_symmetry.space_group_name_H-M   'P 1'
#
loop_
_entity.id
_entity.type
_entity.pdbx_description
1 polymer ?
#
loop_
_entity_poly.entity_id
_entity_poly.type
_entity_poly.pdbx_seq_one_letter_code
_entity_poly.pdbx_strand_id
1 'polypeptide(L)' 'MSTSPASEGQASVASPCCRRCCLDDADVCVGCGRTLGEILEWNEADGERRRAILADCEKRRNNHSPKW' A
#
# COMPACT_ATOMS: atom_id res chain seq x y z
N MET A 1 -5.42 25.81 12.77
CA MET A 1 -3.97 25.52 12.74
C MET A 1 -3.78 24.03 12.57
N SER A 2 -3.37 23.65 11.36
CA SER A 2 -3.16 22.29 10.89
C SER A 2 -1.86 21.74 11.45
N THR A 3 -1.88 20.54 12.02
CA THR A 3 -0.77 19.56 11.96
C THR A 3 -1.26 18.24 12.53
N SER A 4 -1.77 17.35 11.67
CA SER A 4 -1.88 15.92 12.02
C SER A 4 -0.47 15.31 11.93
N PRO A 5 0.14 14.85 13.03
CA PRO A 5 1.43 14.21 13.01
C PRO A 5 1.19 12.71 12.88
N ALA A 6 1.37 12.15 11.69
CA ALA A 6 1.46 10.70 11.52
C ALA A 6 2.35 10.38 10.31
N SER A 7 3.55 10.96 10.31
CA SER A 7 4.59 10.63 9.35
C SER A 7 5.94 10.77 10.03
N GLU A 8 6.24 9.92 11.01
CA GLU A 8 7.63 9.70 11.39
C GLU A 8 7.78 8.36 12.12
N GLY A 9 8.60 7.46 11.57
CA GLY A 9 9.35 6.48 12.36
C GLY A 9 8.69 5.14 12.70
N GLN A 10 8.46 4.26 11.71
CA GLN A 10 8.42 2.81 11.98
C GLN A 10 9.23 2.02 10.93
N ALA A 11 10.48 1.74 11.31
CA ALA A 11 11.36 0.66 10.82
C ALA A 11 11.15 0.22 9.35
N SER A 12 11.91 0.87 8.45
CA SER A 12 12.57 0.30 7.27
C SER A 12 11.75 -0.54 6.27
N VAL A 13 10.45 -0.30 6.13
CA VAL A 13 9.66 -0.85 5.03
C VAL A 13 9.06 0.30 4.22
N ALA A 14 9.63 0.55 3.04
CA ALA A 14 9.15 1.60 2.13
C ALA A 14 7.70 1.31 1.72
N SER A 15 6.84 2.34 1.78
CA SER A 15 5.47 2.20 1.29
C SER A 15 5.48 1.99 -0.23
N PRO A 16 4.73 1.02 -0.78
CA PRO A 16 4.66 0.78 -2.23
C PRO A 16 3.82 1.84 -2.96
N CYS A 17 3.39 2.90 -2.27
CA CYS A 17 2.51 3.92 -2.82
C CYS A 17 3.24 4.77 -3.87
N CYS A 18 2.87 4.58 -5.14
CA CYS A 18 3.34 5.37 -6.27
C CYS A 18 2.60 6.70 -6.46
N ARG A 19 1.81 7.13 -5.45
CA ARG A 19 0.92 8.32 -5.49
C ARG A 19 -0.05 8.35 -6.69
N ARG A 20 -0.32 7.19 -7.29
CA ARG A 20 -1.33 6.97 -8.32
C ARG A 20 -2.41 6.06 -7.75
N CYS A 21 -3.21 6.57 -6.83
CA CYS A 21 -4.24 5.77 -6.16
C CYS A 21 -5.50 5.72 -7.03
N CYS A 22 -5.77 4.57 -7.64
CA CYS A 22 -7.02 4.28 -8.34
C CYS A 22 -7.47 2.89 -7.89
N LEU A 23 -8.55 2.82 -7.12
CA LEU A 23 -9.14 1.56 -6.68
C LEU A 23 -10.02 1.00 -7.80
N ASP A 24 -9.91 -0.30 -8.04
CA ASP A 24 -10.80 -1.06 -8.92
C ASP A 24 -12.09 -1.49 -8.17
N ASP A 25 -13.02 -2.16 -8.86
CA ASP A 25 -14.25 -2.72 -8.27
C ASP A 25 -13.99 -3.70 -7.11
N ALA A 26 -12.81 -4.32 -7.08
CA ALA A 26 -12.37 -5.20 -5.99
C ALA A 26 -11.67 -4.46 -4.83
N ASP A 27 -11.77 -3.12 -4.76
CA ASP A 27 -11.05 -2.29 -3.79
C ASP A 27 -9.53 -2.48 -3.84
N VAL A 28 -8.99 -2.85 -5.00
CA VAL A 28 -7.55 -3.01 -5.23
C VAL A 28 -7.02 -1.80 -5.95
N CYS A 29 -6.00 -1.16 -5.39
CA CYS A 29 -5.30 -0.05 -6.00
C CYS A 29 -4.52 -0.55 -7.22
N VAL A 30 -4.92 -0.16 -8.42
CA VAL A 30 -4.27 -0.56 -9.68
C VAL A 30 -2.86 0.04 -9.84
N GLY A 31 -2.52 1.07 -9.05
CA GLY A 31 -1.20 1.70 -9.07
C GLY A 31 -0.17 0.99 -8.19
N CYS A 32 -0.50 0.74 -6.93
CA CYS A 32 0.42 0.11 -5.96
C CYS A 32 0.13 -1.36 -5.67
N GLY A 33 -1.00 -1.89 -6.10
CA GLY A 33 -1.42 -3.28 -5.89
C GLY A 33 -1.97 -3.59 -4.49
N ARG A 34 -2.18 -2.57 -3.64
CA ARG A 34 -2.74 -2.74 -2.28
C ARG A 34 -4.25 -2.75 -2.30
N THR A 35 -4.88 -3.53 -1.44
CA THR A 35 -6.32 -3.41 -1.20
C THR A 35 -6.64 -2.23 -0.26
N LEU A 36 -7.87 -1.73 -0.28
CA LEU A 36 -8.34 -0.71 0.66
C LEU A 36 -8.14 -1.16 2.11
N GLY A 37 -8.44 -2.42 2.41
CA GLY A 37 -8.21 -3.01 3.75
C GLY A 37 -6.74 -2.97 4.15
N GLU A 38 -5.81 -3.30 3.25
CA GLU A 38 -4.37 -3.21 3.51
C GLU A 38 -3.86 -1.78 3.62
N ILE A 39 -4.50 -0.82 2.94
CA ILE A 39 -4.18 0.61 3.06
C ILE A 39 -4.55 1.11 4.45
N LEU A 40 -5.73 0.72 4.96
CA LEU A 40 -6.17 1.02 6.32
C LEU A 40 -5.27 0.34 7.35
N GLU A 41 -5.03 -0.96 7.19
CA GLU A 41 -4.20 -1.76 8.10
C GLU A 41 -2.74 -1.29 8.13
N TRP A 42 -2.21 -0.66 7.07
CA TRP A 42 -0.78 -0.29 6.98
C TRP A 42 -0.25 0.52 8.16
N ASN A 43 -1.08 1.44 8.67
CA ASN A 43 -0.69 2.32 9.77
C ASN A 43 -0.53 1.51 11.07
N GLU A 44 -1.37 0.50 11.25
CA GLU A 44 -1.40 -0.40 12.43
C GLU A 44 -0.53 -1.66 12.23
N ALA A 45 -0.15 -1.98 11.00
CA ALA A 45 0.59 -3.18 10.64
C ALA A 45 2.05 -3.14 11.10
N ASP A 46 2.50 -4.24 11.72
CA ASP A 46 3.90 -4.48 12.06
C ASP A 46 4.79 -4.70 10.83
N GLY A 47 6.12 -4.55 11.01
CA GLY A 47 7.08 -4.68 9.91
C GLY A 47 7.06 -6.02 9.16
N GLU A 48 6.64 -7.12 9.80
CA GLU A 48 6.40 -8.40 9.13
C GLU A 48 5.14 -8.37 8.26
N ARG A 49 4.04 -7.86 8.80
CA ARG A 49 2.79 -7.69 8.06
C ARG A 49 2.95 -6.76 6.87
N ARG A 50 3.67 -5.66 7.05
CA ARG A 50 4.03 -4.72 5.98
C ARG A 50 4.79 -5.41 4.83
N ARG A 51 5.75 -6.30 5.16
CA ARG A 51 6.48 -7.10 4.16
C ARG A 51 5.57 -8.09 3.44
N ALA A 52 4.64 -8.73 4.15
CA ALA A 52 3.66 -9.62 3.54
C ALA A 52 2.75 -8.88 2.54
N ILE A 53 2.24 -7.70 2.93
CA ILE A 53 1.45 -6.85 2.05
C ILE A 53 2.25 -6.46 0.81
N LEU A 54 3.51 -6.05 0.97
CA LEU A 54 4.39 -5.73 -0.15
C LEU A 54 4.57 -6.89 -1.13
N ALA A 55 4.80 -8.10 -0.61
CA ALA A 55 4.95 -9.29 -1.45
C ALA A 55 3.65 -9.60 -2.21
N ASP A 56 2.49 -9.43 -1.57
CA ASP A 56 1.19 -9.64 -2.24
C ASP A 56 0.91 -8.56 -3.29
N CYS A 57 1.24 -7.31 -2.99
CA CYS A 57 1.16 -6.20 -3.94
C CYS A 57 2.04 -6.45 -5.16
N GLU A 58 3.25 -6.95 -4.96
CA GLU A 58 4.16 -7.29 -6.06
C GLU A 58 3.61 -8.42 -6.92
N LYS A 59 3.05 -9.47 -6.32
CA LYS A 59 2.36 -10.54 -7.04
C LYS A 59 1.18 -9.99 -7.85
N ARG A 60 0.34 -9.16 -7.23
CA ARG A 60 -0.79 -8.50 -7.91
C ARG A 60 -0.32 -7.64 -9.06
N ARG A 61 0.72 -6.84 -8.86
CA ARG A 61 1.33 -5.97 -9.88
C ARG A 61 2.08 -6.74 -10.97
N ASN A 62 2.51 -7.97 -10.72
CA ASN A 62 3.05 -8.84 -11.76
C ASN A 62 1.92 -9.49 -12.57
N ASN A 63 0.81 -9.85 -11.91
CA ASN A 63 -0.36 -10.42 -12.56
C ASN A 63 -1.17 -9.37 -13.35
N HIS A 64 -1.25 -8.16 -12.83
CA HIS A 64 -1.76 -6.97 -13.50
C HIS A 64 -0.58 -6.24 -14.11
N SER A 65 -0.32 -6.39 -15.41
CA SER A 65 0.47 -5.40 -16.13
C SER A 65 -0.32 -4.09 -16.10
N PRO A 66 0.08 -3.06 -15.33
CA PRO A 66 -0.65 -1.81 -15.34
C PRO A 66 -0.38 -1.20 -16.72
N LYS A 67 -1.43 -1.19 -17.57
CA LYS A 67 -1.39 -0.52 -18.87
C LYS A 67 -1.54 0.97 -18.62
N TRP A 68 -0.43 1.63 -18.34
CA TRP A 68 -0.29 3.08 -18.42
C TRP A 68 0.78 3.39 -19.45
#